data_AF-A0A369MWC7-F1
#
_entry.id   AF-A0A369MWC7-F1
#
_cell.length_a   1.000
_cell.length_b   1.000
_cell.length_c   1.000
_cell.angle_alpha   90.00
_cell.angle_beta   90.00
_cell.angle_gamma   90.00
#
_symmetry.space_group_name_H-M   'P 1'
#
loop_
_entity.id
_entity.type
_entity.pdbx_description
1 polymer ?
#
loop_
_entity_poly.entity_id
_entity_poly.type
_entity_poly.pdbx_seq_one_letter_code
_entity_poly.pdbx_strand_id
1 'polypeptide(L)' 'MREISGLAKFGYFCVGLFGGLFGVLAAWFMGKDGWGWSEGGKLFAWFGCLFWLIVWVVMVVTGGIAAFLGMLF' A
#
# COMPACT_ATOMS: atom_id res chain seq x y z
N MET A 1 -10.96 14.58 -17.74
CA MET A 1 -10.48 14.12 -16.42
C MET A 1 -9.15 14.80 -16.17
N ARG A 2 -9.00 15.52 -15.05
CA ARG A 2 -7.72 16.16 -14.71
C ARG A 2 -6.76 15.05 -14.29
N GLU A 3 -5.65 14.86 -15.00
CA GLU A 3 -4.65 13.88 -14.57
C GLU A 3 -3.87 14.42 -13.37
N ILE A 4 -3.86 13.66 -12.28
CA ILE A 4 -2.99 13.91 -11.14
C ILE A 4 -1.52 13.75 -11.52
N SER A 5 -0.67 14.62 -10.96
CA SER A 5 0.77 14.61 -11.18
C SER A 5 1.40 13.27 -10.78
N GLY A 6 2.51 12.90 -11.41
CA GLY A 6 3.25 11.67 -11.07
C GLY A 6 3.66 11.61 -9.60
N LEU A 7 3.98 12.76 -9.00
CA LEU A 7 4.30 12.88 -7.58
C LEU A 7 3.10 12.54 -6.69
N ALA A 8 1.89 12.99 -7.05
CA ALA A 8 0.68 12.66 -6.31
C ALA A 8 0.36 11.15 -6.41
N LYS A 9 0.51 10.56 -7.60
CA LYS A 9 0.37 9.10 -7.81
C LYS A 9 1.33 8.30 -6.92
N PHE A 10 2.59 8.72 -6.85
CA PHE A 10 3.59 8.11 -5.96
C PHE A 10 3.24 8.28 -4.48
N GLY A 11 2.77 9.46 -4.07
CA GLY A 11 2.30 9.69 -2.71
C GLY A 11 1.16 8.75 -2.31
N TYR A 12 0.15 8.59 -3.17
CA TYR A 12 -0.94 7.64 -2.93
C TYR A 12 -0.46 6.19 -2.86
N PHE A 13 0.49 5.81 -3.73
CA PHE A 13 1.12 4.50 -3.66
C PHE A 13 1.84 4.28 -2.32
N CYS A 14 2.64 5.24 -1.84
CA CYS A 14 3.32 5.15 -0.54
C CYS A 14 2.35 5.06 0.63
N VAL A 15 1.22 5.78 0.59
CA VAL A 15 0.19 5.69 1.63
C VAL A 15 -0.40 4.28 1.71
N GLY A 16 -0.67 3.66 0.56
CA GLY A 16 -1.10 2.26 0.52
C GLY A 16 0.01 1.30 0.96
N LEU A 17 1.23 1.54 0.50
CA LEU A 17 2.39 0.67 0.75
C LEU A 17 2.80 0.62 2.22
N PHE A 18 2.84 1.76 2.90
CA PHE A 18 3.31 1.82 4.28
C PHE A 18 2.17 1.85 5.29
N GLY A 19 1.01 2.39 4.91
CA GLY A 19 -0.17 2.43 5.77
C GLY A 19 -1.10 1.22 5.64
N GLY A 20 -0.92 0.38 4.63
CA GLY A 20 -1.81 -0.76 4.35
C GLY A 20 -3.27 -0.33 4.22
N LEU A 21 -4.20 -1.16 4.70
CA LEU A 21 -5.63 -0.88 4.64
C LEU A 21 -6.00 0.41 5.39
N PHE A 22 -5.37 0.66 6.54
CA PHE A 22 -5.60 1.84 7.37
C PHE A 22 -5.12 3.13 6.68
N GLY A 23 -3.99 3.07 5.97
CA GLY A 23 -3.49 4.18 5.15
C GLY A 23 -4.46 4.53 4.02
N VAL A 24 -4.98 3.52 3.31
CA VAL A 24 -5.98 3.73 2.26
C VAL A 24 -7.28 4.33 2.82
N LEU A 25 -7.74 3.87 3.99
CA LEU A 25 -8.90 4.42 4.67
C LEU A 25 -8.67 5.88 5.10
N ALA A 26 -7.50 6.20 5.66
CA ALA A 26 -7.15 7.57 6.03
C ALA A 26 -7.11 8.50 4.80
N ALA A 27 -6.53 8.04 3.69
CA ALA A 27 -6.54 8.75 2.42
C ALA A 27 -7.94 8.90 1.83
N TRP A 28 -8.85 7.96 2.10
CA TRP A 28 -10.24 8.07 1.68
C TRP A 28 -11.02 9.09 2.50
N PHE A 29 -10.81 9.13 3.82
CA PHE A 29 -11.44 10.11 4.71
C PHE A 29 -10.91 11.53 4.46
N MET A 30 -9.60 11.70 4.28
CA MET A 30 -9.01 13.03 4.00
C MET A 30 -9.10 13.45 2.54
N GLY A 31 -9.11 12.50 1.60
CA GLY A 31 -9.02 12.77 0.16
C GLY A 31 -10.35 13.00 -0.55
N LYS A 32 -11.49 12.93 0.16
CA LYS A 32 -12.83 13.17 -0.41
C LYS A 32 -13.00 14.57 -1.02
N ASP A 33 -12.15 15.53 -0.63
CA ASP A 33 -12.36 16.96 -0.84
C ASP A 33 -11.40 17.61 -1.87
N GLY A 34 -10.94 16.87 -2.88
CA GLY A 34 -10.28 17.48 -4.05
C GLY A 34 -8.76 17.31 -4.15
N TRP A 35 -8.16 16.38 -3.41
CA TRP A 35 -6.73 16.05 -3.52
C TRP A 35 -6.41 15.05 -4.65
N GLY A 36 -7.33 14.85 -5.59
CA GLY A 36 -7.16 13.93 -6.71
C GLY A 36 -7.44 12.46 -6.41
N TRP A 37 -8.12 12.17 -5.29
CA TRP A 37 -8.58 10.83 -4.93
C TRP A 37 -9.45 10.20 -6.03
N SER A 38 -10.45 10.95 -6.49
CA SER A 38 -11.35 10.55 -7.59
C SER A 38 -10.71 10.68 -8.98
N GLU A 39 -9.56 11.35 -9.08
CA GLU A 39 -8.82 11.58 -10.32
C GLU A 39 -7.75 10.49 -10.61
N GLY A 40 -7.79 9.39 -9.84
CA GLY A 40 -6.91 8.23 -10.02
C GLY A 40 -6.10 7.88 -8.77
N GLY A 41 -6.09 8.73 -7.73
CA GLY A 41 -5.36 8.48 -6.49
C GLY A 41 -5.81 7.21 -5.77
N LYS A 42 -7.12 6.91 -5.83
CA LYS A 42 -7.71 5.68 -5.28
C LYS A 42 -7.02 4.42 -5.82
N LEU A 43 -6.81 4.31 -7.13
CA LEU A 43 -6.19 3.13 -7.75
C LEU A 43 -4.77 2.91 -7.23
N PHE A 44 -3.95 3.96 -7.19
CA PHE A 44 -2.56 3.87 -6.70
C PHE A 44 -2.49 3.54 -5.21
N ALA A 45 -3.39 4.06 -4.38
CA ALA A 45 -3.47 3.70 -2.97
C ALA A 45 -3.81 2.23 -2.76
N TRP A 46 -4.77 1.69 -3.52
CA TRP A 46 -5.10 0.26 -3.46
C TRP A 46 -3.96 -0.63 -4.00
N PHE A 47 -3.26 -0.21 -5.07
CA PHE A 47 -2.05 -0.91 -5.53
C PHE A 47 -0.96 -0.96 -4.46
N GLY A 48 -0.71 0.15 -3.77
CA GLY A 48 0.21 0.18 -2.65
C GLY A 48 -0.19 -0.78 -1.53
N CYS A 49 -1.48 -0.80 -1.16
CA CYS A 49 -1.99 -1.70 -0.12
C CYS A 49 -1.89 -3.18 -0.51
N LEU A 50 -2.15 -3.51 -1.77
CA LEU A 50 -1.96 -4.87 -2.25
C LEU A 50 -0.48 -5.26 -2.20
N PHE A 51 0.41 -4.35 -2.62
CA PHE A 51 1.84 -4.59 -2.55
C PHE A 51 2.33 -4.79 -1.11
N TRP A 52 1.80 -4.02 -0.15
CA TRP A 52 2.06 -4.23 1.27
C TRP A 52 1.70 -5.64 1.74
N LEU A 53 0.52 -6.15 1.36
CA LEU A 53 0.10 -7.53 1.67
C LEU A 53 1.05 -8.57 1.07
N ILE A 54 1.47 -8.38 -0.19
CA ILE A 54 2.40 -9.29 -0.85
C ILE A 54 3.74 -9.32 -0.12
N VAL A 55 4.32 -8.16 0.20
CA VAL A 55 5.58 -8.06 0.94
C VAL A 55 5.45 -8.71 2.32
N TRP A 56 4.35 -8.46 3.02
CA TRP A 56 4.09 -9.08 4.32
C TRP A 56 4.03 -10.61 4.24
N VAL A 57 3.29 -11.16 3.28
CA VAL A 57 3.23 -12.62 3.05
C VAL A 57 4.61 -13.18 2.76
N VAL A 58 5.38 -12.53 1.88
CA VAL A 58 6.75 -12.96 1.56
C VAL A 58 7.64 -12.97 2.81
N MET A 59 7.59 -11.93 3.64
CA MET A 59 8.37 -11.86 4.87
C MET A 59 7.95 -12.93 5.89
N VAL A 60 6.65 -13.16 6.07
CA VAL A 60 6.13 -14.19 6.99
C VAL A 60 6.52 -15.59 6.52
N VAL A 61 6.39 -15.87 5.23
CA VAL A 61 6.73 -17.18 4.67
C VAL A 61 8.24 -17.43 4.74
N THR A 62 9.06 -16.49 4.27
CA THR A 62 10.53 -16.64 4.29
C THR A 62 11.09 -16.66 5.70
N GLY A 63 10.63 -15.77 6.58
CA GLY A 63 11.00 -15.76 7.99
C GLY A 63 10.52 -17.00 8.74
N GLY A 64 9.30 -17.47 8.47
CA GLY A 64 8.76 -18.69 9.06
C GLY A 64 9.53 -19.95 8.62
N ILE A 65 9.88 -20.05 7.34
CA ILE A 65 10.74 -21.13 6.82
C ILE A 65 12.13 -21.06 7.47
N ALA A 66 12.74 -19.88 7.55
CA ALA A 66 14.04 -19.70 8.18
C ALA A 66 14.02 -20.09 9.67
N ALA A 67 12.98 -19.69 10.42
CA ALA A 67 12.81 -20.05 11.81
C ALA A 67 12.59 -21.56 11.99
N PHE A 68 11.80 -22.20 11.11
CA PHE A 68 11.56 -23.64 11.14
C PHE A 68 12.84 -24.44 10.86
N LEU A 69 13.59 -24.05 9.84
CA LEU A 69 14.90 -24.64 9.54
C LEU A 69 15.88 -24.44 10.71
N GLY A 70 15.88 -23.26 11.33
CA GLY A 70 16.72 -22.96 12.51
C GLY A 70 16.35 -23.77 13.77
N MET A 71 15.16 -24.39 13.83
CA MET A 71 14.81 -25.33 14.91
C MET A 71 15.18 -26.78 14.57
N LEU A 72 15.46 -27.08 13.30
CA LEU A 72 15.74 -28.43 12.79
C LEU A 72 17.25 -28.75 12.75
N PHE A 73 18.12 -27.74 12.78
CA PHE A 73 19.58 -27.84 12.82
C PHE A 73 20.13 -27.32 14.15
#